data_AF-A0A952VT33-F1
#
_entry.id   AF-A0A952VT33-F1
#
_cell.length_a   1.000
_cell.length_b   1.000
_cell.length_c   1.000
_cell.angle_alpha   90.00
_cell.angle_beta   90.00
_cell.angle_gamma   90.00
#
_symmetry.space_group_name_H-M   'P 1'
#
loop_
_entity.id
_entity.type
_entity.pdbx_description
1 polymer ?
#
loop_
_entity_poly.entity_id
_entity_poly.type
_entity_poly.pdbx_seq_one_letter_code
_entity_poly.pdbx_strand_id
1 'polypeptide(L)'
;MTRSAYPIHLSWALFPVIVLTTAGCATVAKVTNLSEESCRTSFTHQLSVILAHEGETPEVADALADKTVSTLTIYDLGPRPFTIAAPSGTDYRFFIDRKGADCVLTLFGRRKGFVSYTNNLTYIATEVLPDCTCAD
;
A
#
# COMPACT_ATOMS: atom_id res chain seq x y z
N MET A 1 8.09 8.99 75.75
CA MET A 1 7.46 10.32 75.53
C MET A 1 8.06 10.91 74.26
N THR A 2 7.39 11.37 73.20
CA THR A 2 6.04 11.21 72.63
C THR A 2 6.08 12.00 71.31
N ARG A 3 5.38 11.52 70.27
CA ARG A 3 4.90 12.21 69.05
C ARG A 3 5.85 12.48 67.86
N SER A 4 5.50 11.84 66.73
CA SER A 4 5.41 12.42 65.37
C SER A 4 4.49 11.45 64.58
N ALA A 5 3.22 11.73 64.23
CA ALA A 5 2.69 12.61 63.17
C ALA A 5 3.46 12.40 61.84
N TYR A 6 2.92 11.89 60.72
CA TYR A 6 1.57 11.92 60.10
C TYR A 6 1.31 10.68 59.20
N PRO A 7 0.05 10.33 58.89
CA PRO A 7 -0.30 9.41 57.80
C PRO A 7 -0.71 10.19 56.53
N ILE A 8 -0.17 9.83 55.36
CA ILE A 8 -0.78 10.19 54.07
C ILE A 8 -0.72 8.94 53.19
N HIS A 9 -1.82 8.20 53.16
CA HIS A 9 -2.07 7.17 52.17
C HIS A 9 -2.26 7.84 50.81
N LEU A 10 -1.20 7.87 50.00
CA LEU A 10 -1.28 8.28 48.61
C LEU A 10 -1.78 7.08 47.79
N SER A 11 -3.10 6.89 47.75
CA SER A 11 -3.75 5.95 46.85
C SER A 11 -3.55 6.42 45.41
N TRP A 12 -2.53 5.88 44.73
CA TRP A 12 -2.37 6.04 43.29
C TRP A 12 -3.47 5.27 42.57
N ALA A 13 -4.51 6.00 42.16
CA ALA A 13 -5.52 5.52 41.23
C ALA A 13 -4.83 5.15 39.91
N LEU A 14 -4.95 3.87 39.52
CA LEU A 14 -4.60 3.38 38.19
C LEU A 14 -5.52 4.04 37.17
N PHE A 15 -5.01 5.05 36.46
CA PHE A 15 -5.68 5.60 35.28
C PHE A 15 -5.51 4.61 34.11
N PRO A 16 -6.58 4.06 33.53
CA PRO A 16 -6.47 3.30 32.30
C PRO A 16 -6.13 4.29 31.17
N VAL A 17 -4.91 4.23 30.67
CA VAL A 17 -4.51 4.94 29.44
C VAL A 17 -5.24 4.24 28.28
N ILE A 18 -6.39 4.78 27.90
CA ILE A 18 -7.09 4.39 26.68
C ILE A 18 -6.24 4.94 25.51
N VAL A 19 -5.37 4.09 24.97
CA VAL A 19 -4.66 4.37 23.72
C VAL A 19 -5.69 4.28 22.59
N LEU A 20 -6.19 5.44 22.17
CA LEU A 20 -6.96 5.58 20.94
C LEU A 20 -5.99 5.34 19.77
N THR A 21 -5.92 4.11 19.28
CA THR A 21 -5.29 3.84 17.98
C THR A 21 -6.14 4.50 16.91
N THR A 22 -5.63 5.58 16.32
CA THR A 22 -6.22 6.19 15.12
C THR A 22 -6.15 5.17 14.00
N ALA A 23 -7.27 4.49 13.72
CA ALA A 23 -7.44 3.80 12.45
C ALA A 23 -7.47 4.88 11.37
N GLY A 24 -6.34 5.14 10.70
CA GLY A 24 -6.31 5.99 9.54
C GLY A 24 -7.13 5.34 8.43
N CYS A 25 -8.06 6.07 7.82
CA CYS A 25 -8.61 5.65 6.53
C CYS A 25 -7.43 5.57 5.55
N ALA A 26 -7.20 4.42 4.92
CA ALA A 26 -6.21 4.32 3.86
C ALA A 26 -6.61 5.29 2.73
N THR A 27 -5.80 6.31 2.48
CA THR A 27 -6.01 7.24 1.38
C THR A 27 -5.38 6.65 0.12
N VAL A 28 -6.15 6.60 -0.95
CA VAL A 28 -5.61 6.22 -2.26
C VAL A 28 -4.96 7.48 -2.84
N ALA A 29 -3.72 7.34 -3.30
CA ALA A 29 -2.96 8.39 -3.95
C ALA A 29 -2.80 8.11 -5.45
N LYS A 30 -2.19 9.07 -6.14
CA LYS A 30 -1.75 9.00 -7.54
C LYS A 30 -0.28 9.37 -7.62
N VAL A 31 0.50 8.64 -8.43
CA VAL A 31 1.87 9.04 -8.80
C VAL A 31 1.84 10.27 -9.71
N THR A 32 2.56 11.33 -9.34
CA THR A 32 2.54 12.63 -10.02
C THR A 32 3.68 12.84 -11.00
N ASN A 33 4.77 12.08 -10.90
CA ASN A 33 5.95 12.20 -11.76
C ASN A 33 6.22 10.94 -12.60
N LEU A 34 5.19 10.17 -12.95
CA LEU A 34 5.34 8.92 -13.71
C LEU A 34 5.94 9.13 -15.12
N SER A 35 5.92 10.36 -15.64
CA SER A 35 6.59 10.71 -16.91
C SER A 35 8.11 10.82 -16.80
N GLU A 36 8.66 10.91 -15.58
CA GLU A 36 10.10 10.91 -15.32
C GLU A 36 10.66 9.49 -15.45
N GLU A 37 11.83 9.36 -16.09
CA GLU A 37 12.42 8.06 -16.39
C GLU A 37 12.75 7.22 -15.14
N SER A 38 13.24 7.87 -14.07
CA SER A 38 13.56 7.22 -12.80
C SER A 38 12.31 6.60 -12.17
N CYS A 39 11.26 7.40 -11.97
CA CYS A 39 9.99 6.91 -11.41
C CYS A 39 9.36 5.83 -12.31
N ARG A 40 9.34 6.03 -13.63
CA ARG A 40 8.83 5.03 -14.58
C ARG A 40 9.56 3.69 -14.45
N THR A 41 10.89 3.72 -14.40
CA THR A 41 11.70 2.50 -14.28
C THR A 41 11.44 1.78 -12.98
N SER A 42 11.44 2.51 -11.86
CA SER A 42 11.12 1.96 -10.54
C SER A 42 9.70 1.38 -10.48
N PHE A 43 8.72 2.08 -11.04
CA PHE A 43 7.34 1.61 -11.09
C PHE A 43 7.21 0.32 -11.91
N THR A 44 7.74 0.30 -13.12
CA THR A 44 7.73 -0.89 -13.99
C THR A 44 8.38 -2.08 -13.27
N HIS A 45 9.56 -1.88 -12.68
CA HIS A 45 10.29 -2.92 -11.97
C HIS A 45 9.47 -3.50 -10.80
N GLN A 46 8.97 -2.64 -9.91
CA GLN A 46 8.26 -3.09 -8.72
C GLN A 46 6.93 -3.77 -9.06
N LEU A 47 6.24 -3.29 -10.09
CA LEU A 47 5.03 -3.94 -10.57
C LEU A 47 5.34 -5.32 -11.16
N SER A 48 6.41 -5.46 -11.94
CA SER A 48 6.84 -6.75 -12.49
C SER A 48 7.20 -7.75 -11.38
N VAL A 49 7.96 -7.31 -10.37
CA VAL A 49 8.32 -8.14 -9.20
C VAL A 49 7.07 -8.69 -8.51
N ILE A 50 6.07 -7.85 -8.23
CA ILE A 50 4.82 -8.31 -7.61
C ILE A 50 4.11 -9.31 -8.53
N LEU A 51 3.95 -9.01 -9.82
CA LEU A 51 3.22 -9.89 -10.74
C LEU A 51 3.89 -11.26 -10.89
N ALA A 52 5.23 -11.29 -11.00
CA ALA A 52 5.99 -12.53 -11.06
C ALA A 52 5.88 -13.34 -9.77
N HIS A 53 5.96 -12.68 -8.60
CA HIS A 53 5.75 -13.33 -7.31
C HIS A 53 4.34 -13.93 -7.17
N GLU A 54 3.34 -13.28 -7.77
CA GLU A 54 1.96 -13.75 -7.75
C GLU A 54 1.64 -14.82 -8.81
N GLY A 55 2.66 -15.29 -9.54
CA GLY A 55 2.58 -16.48 -10.40
C GLY A 55 2.51 -16.19 -11.90
N GLU A 56 2.71 -14.95 -12.35
CA GLU A 56 3.01 -14.69 -13.77
C GLU A 56 4.44 -15.12 -14.11
N THR A 57 4.71 -15.45 -15.38
CA THR A 57 6.11 -15.63 -15.81
C THR A 57 6.81 -14.28 -15.83
N PRO A 58 8.16 -14.22 -15.68
CA PRO A 58 8.89 -12.96 -15.72
C PRO A 58 8.60 -12.14 -16.99
N GLU A 59 8.53 -12.79 -18.15
CA GLU A 59 8.28 -12.13 -19.44
C GLU A 59 6.87 -11.53 -19.51
N VAL A 60 5.88 -12.22 -18.95
CA VAL A 60 4.50 -11.72 -18.89
C VAL A 60 4.38 -10.58 -17.88
N ALA A 61 5.04 -10.71 -16.73
CA ALA A 61 5.05 -9.69 -15.69
C ALA A 61 5.66 -8.37 -16.20
N ASP A 62 6.82 -8.43 -16.88
CA ASP A 62 7.46 -7.27 -17.49
C ASP A 62 6.55 -6.60 -18.54
N ALA A 63 5.98 -7.39 -19.45
CA ALA A 63 5.09 -6.86 -20.49
C ALA A 63 3.81 -6.21 -19.92
N LEU A 64 3.25 -6.79 -18.86
CA LEU A 64 2.10 -6.21 -18.16
C LEU A 64 2.47 -4.92 -17.42
N ALA A 65 3.65 -4.88 -16.80
CA ALA A 65 4.15 -3.71 -16.10
C ALA A 65 4.36 -2.52 -17.07
N ASP A 66 5.04 -2.76 -18.19
CA ASP A 66 5.26 -1.76 -19.24
C ASP A 66 3.95 -1.21 -19.80
N LYS A 67 3.02 -2.11 -20.14
CA LYS A 67 1.69 -1.73 -20.64
C LYS A 67 0.92 -0.90 -19.61
N THR A 68 1.03 -1.25 -18.33
CA THR A 68 0.35 -0.53 -17.25
C THR A 68 0.90 0.87 -17.10
N VAL A 69 2.23 1.03 -17.05
CA VAL A 69 2.85 2.35 -16.93
C VAL A 69 2.54 3.22 -18.16
N SER A 70 2.57 2.64 -19.36
CA SER A 70 2.13 3.35 -20.57
C SER A 70 0.67 3.82 -20.47
N THR A 71 -0.22 2.97 -19.95
CA THR A 71 -1.64 3.30 -19.78
C THR A 71 -1.83 4.42 -18.77
N LEU A 72 -1.17 4.34 -17.61
CA LEU A 72 -1.27 5.35 -16.54
C LEU A 72 -0.62 6.69 -16.91
N THR A 73 0.35 6.67 -17.83
CA THR A 73 0.96 7.89 -18.37
C THR A 73 0.02 8.59 -19.37
N ILE A 74 -0.67 7.81 -20.20
CA ILE A 74 -1.60 8.35 -21.22
C ILE A 74 -2.92 8.80 -20.60
N TYR A 75 -3.46 7.98 -19.70
CA TYR A 75 -4.75 8.20 -19.08
C TYR A 75 -4.55 8.60 -17.62
N ASP A 76 -4.79 9.87 -17.33
CA ASP A 76 -4.81 10.34 -15.96
C ASP A 76 -6.02 9.78 -15.22
N LEU A 77 -5.81 8.69 -14.50
CA LEU A 77 -6.84 8.08 -13.67
C LEU A 77 -7.05 8.85 -12.37
N GLY A 78 -6.25 9.84 -11.96
CA GLY A 78 -6.41 10.39 -10.60
C GLY A 78 -6.10 9.35 -9.50
N PRO A 79 -6.43 9.66 -8.24
CA PRO A 79 -6.19 8.81 -7.07
C PRO A 79 -7.21 7.67 -6.98
N ARG A 80 -7.10 6.67 -7.85
CA ARG A 80 -8.02 5.52 -7.86
C ARG A 80 -7.29 4.18 -8.02
N PRO A 81 -7.88 3.09 -7.50
CA PRO A 81 -7.41 1.74 -7.80
C PRO A 81 -7.47 1.45 -9.30
N PHE A 82 -6.52 0.65 -9.79
CA PHE A 82 -6.46 0.17 -11.17
C PHE A 82 -6.40 -1.35 -11.21
N THR A 83 -6.83 -1.92 -12.34
CA THR A 83 -6.89 -3.37 -12.54
C THR A 83 -6.02 -3.77 -13.73
N ILE A 84 -5.25 -4.83 -13.57
CA ILE A 84 -4.44 -5.45 -14.62
C ILE A 84 -5.04 -6.84 -14.89
N ALA A 85 -5.55 -7.03 -16.10
CA ALA A 85 -6.00 -8.34 -16.57
C ALA A 85 -4.81 -9.08 -17.19
N ALA A 86 -4.42 -10.20 -16.58
CA ALA A 86 -3.27 -10.99 -17.03
C ALA A 86 -3.68 -12.17 -17.92
N PRO A 87 -2.82 -12.60 -18.87
CA PRO A 87 -3.06 -13.76 -19.72
C PRO A 87 -3.28 -15.08 -18.95
N SER A 88 -2.81 -15.18 -17.71
CA SER A 88 -3.04 -16.33 -16.82
C SER A 88 -4.51 -16.51 -16.41
N GLY A 89 -5.39 -15.56 -16.77
CA GLY A 89 -6.78 -15.49 -16.33
C GLY A 89 -6.97 -14.84 -14.96
N THR A 90 -5.95 -14.13 -14.47
CA THR A 90 -5.96 -13.43 -13.18
C THR A 90 -6.17 -11.93 -13.37
N ASP A 91 -7.14 -11.37 -12.66
CA ASP A 91 -7.31 -9.92 -12.50
C ASP A 91 -6.60 -9.47 -11.23
N TYR A 92 -5.57 -8.64 -11.35
CA TYR A 92 -4.86 -8.03 -10.23
C TYR A 92 -5.37 -6.62 -9.97
N ARG A 93 -5.62 -6.27 -8.70
CA ARG A 93 -6.13 -4.96 -8.30
C ARG A 93 -5.13 -4.24 -7.43
N PHE A 94 -4.67 -3.11 -7.94
CA PHE A 94 -3.65 -2.28 -7.32
C PHE A 94 -4.20 -0.91 -6.95
N PHE A 95 -3.57 -0.27 -5.98
CA PHE A 95 -3.68 1.17 -5.76
C PHE A 95 -2.33 1.70 -5.26
N ILE A 96 -2.18 3.02 -5.27
CA ILE A 96 -1.02 3.69 -4.67
C ILE A 96 -1.41 4.15 -3.28
N ASP A 97 -0.68 3.69 -2.28
CA ASP A 97 -0.79 4.16 -0.90
C ASP A 97 0.27 5.23 -0.65
N ARG A 98 -0.05 6.22 0.19
CA ARG A 98 0.90 7.26 0.61
C ARG A 98 1.29 7.00 2.06
N LYS A 99 2.51 6.51 2.26
CA LYS A 99 3.08 6.30 3.61
C LYS A 99 4.09 7.38 3.92
N GLY A 100 3.59 8.49 4.48
CA GLY A 100 4.40 9.68 4.73
C GLY A 100 4.82 10.37 3.43
N ALA A 101 6.12 10.35 3.14
CA ALA A 101 6.67 10.86 1.88
C ALA A 101 6.72 9.80 0.77
N ASP A 102 6.63 8.52 1.14
CA ASP A 102 6.82 7.41 0.21
C ASP A 102 5.53 7.04 -0.51
N CYS A 103 5.68 6.69 -1.79
CA CYS A 103 4.62 6.09 -2.59
C CYS A 103 4.78 4.57 -2.55
N VAL A 104 3.69 3.87 -2.24
CA VAL A 104 3.70 2.42 -2.06
C VAL A 104 2.71 1.80 -3.03
N LEU A 105 3.21 1.00 -3.97
CA LEU A 105 2.40 0.19 -4.85
C LEU A 105 1.82 -0.99 -4.07
N THR A 106 0.50 -1.06 -3.99
CA THR A 106 -0.19 -2.03 -3.13
C THR A 106 -1.12 -2.91 -3.92
N LEU A 107 -0.89 -4.22 -3.90
CA LEU A 107 -1.80 -5.25 -4.39
C LEU A 107 -2.78 -5.62 -3.27
N PHE A 108 -4.05 -5.31 -3.44
CA PHE A 108 -5.08 -5.56 -2.42
C PHE A 108 -6.09 -6.64 -2.80
N GLY A 109 -6.10 -7.04 -4.08
CA GLY A 109 -6.99 -8.08 -4.55
C GLY A 109 -6.46 -8.80 -5.77
N ARG A 110 -6.72 -10.10 -5.85
CA ARG A 110 -6.53 -10.89 -7.07
C ARG A 110 -7.74 -11.80 -7.29
N ARG A 111 -8.18 -11.95 -8.53
CA ARG A 111 -9.30 -12.84 -8.88
C ARG A 111 -8.90 -13.73 -10.05
N LYS A 112 -9.00 -15.05 -9.89
CA LYS A 112 -8.77 -16.03 -10.95
C LYS A 112 -10.02 -16.87 -11.16
N GLY A 113 -10.68 -16.69 -12.30
CA GLY A 113 -12.01 -17.27 -12.54
C GLY A 113 -13.02 -16.84 -11.46
N PHE A 114 -13.61 -17.82 -10.76
CA PHE A 114 -14.56 -17.58 -9.66
C PHE A 114 -13.91 -17.43 -8.28
N VAL A 115 -12.58 -17.62 -8.18
CA VAL A 115 -11.85 -17.51 -6.92
C VAL A 115 -11.38 -16.07 -6.74
N SER A 116 -11.89 -15.38 -5.72
CA SER A 116 -11.46 -14.04 -5.33
C SER A 116 -10.67 -14.12 -4.04
N TYR A 117 -9.48 -13.51 -4.02
CA TYR A 117 -8.69 -13.32 -2.81
C TYR A 117 -8.63 -11.83 -2.51
N THR A 118 -9.25 -11.44 -1.40
CA THR A 118 -9.18 -10.10 -0.84
C THR A 118 -8.86 -10.28 0.63
N ASN A 119 -7.64 -9.94 1.04
CA ASN A 119 -7.27 -9.98 2.44
C ASN A 119 -7.55 -8.60 3.04
N ASN A 120 -8.54 -8.52 3.94
CA ASN A 120 -8.95 -7.27 4.57
C ASN A 120 -8.09 -6.88 5.79
N LEU A 121 -7.20 -7.77 6.25
CA LEU A 121 -6.32 -7.55 7.40
C LEU A 121 -4.89 -7.17 6.97
N THR A 122 -4.41 -7.71 5.84
CA THR A 122 -3.08 -7.44 5.27
C THR A 122 -3.16 -7.41 3.75
N TYR A 123 -2.56 -6.41 3.11
CA TYR A 123 -2.46 -6.38 1.65
C TYR A 123 -1.69 -7.61 1.12
N ILE A 124 -1.99 -8.03 -0.10
CA ILE A 124 -1.39 -9.25 -0.69
C ILE A 124 0.11 -9.03 -0.93
N ALA A 125 0.46 -7.86 -1.49
CA ALA A 125 1.84 -7.43 -1.68
C ALA A 125 1.93 -5.91 -1.63
N THR A 126 3.07 -5.39 -1.18
CA THR A 126 3.36 -3.95 -1.14
C THR A 126 4.82 -3.72 -1.51
N GLU A 127 5.07 -2.82 -2.43
CA GLU A 127 6.43 -2.39 -2.80
C GLU A 127 6.53 -0.87 -2.73
N VAL A 128 7.63 -0.37 -2.17
CA VAL A 128 7.96 1.06 -2.23
C VAL A 128 8.31 1.40 -3.68
N LEU A 129 7.95 2.59 -4.13
CA LEU A 129 8.29 3.15 -5.43
C LEU A 129 9.40 4.20 -5.29
N PRO A 130 10.69 3.82 -5.39
CA PRO A 130 11.79 4.77 -5.39
C PRO A 130 11.63 5.82 -6.47
N ASP A 131 12.08 7.03 -6.18
CA ASP A 131 12.10 8.17 -7.11
C ASP A 131 10.71 8.62 -7.59
N CYS A 132 9.63 8.04 -7.05
CA CYS A 132 8.27 8.46 -7.34
C CYS A 132 7.73 9.40 -6.26
N THR A 133 6.93 10.36 -6.71
CA THR A 133 6.14 11.29 -5.89
C THR A 133 4.67 11.01 -6.11
N CYS A 134 3.85 11.21 -5.09
CA CYS A 134 2.41 10.97 -5.15
C CYS A 134 1.63 12.01 -4.37
N ALA A 135 0.36 12.17 -4.74
CA ALA A 135 -0.61 13.06 -4.12
C ALA A 135 -1.97 12.36 -3.99
N ASP A 136 -2.71 12.72 -2.95
CA ASP A 136 -4.08 12.23 -2.70
C ASP A 136 -5.09 12.83 -3.68
#